data_AF-A0A1S8KJ94-F1
#
_entry.id   AF-A0A1S8KJ94-F1
#
_cell.length_a   1.000
_cell.length_b   1.000
_cell.length_c   1.000
_cell.angle_alpha   90.00
_cell.angle_beta   90.00
_cell.angle_gamma   90.00
#
_symmetry.space_group_name_H-M   'P 1'
#
loop_
_entity.id
_entity.type
_entity.pdbx_description
1 polymer ?
#
loop_
_entity_poly.entity_id
_entity_poly.type
_entity_poly.pdbx_seq_one_letter_code
_entity_poly.pdbx_strand_id
1 'polypeptide(L)' 'ELRDLVQAKGYAHAPCSELSMGMSQDFQIAIEEGATFIRVGTALFKDE' A
#
# COMPACT_ATOMS: atom_id res chain seq x y z
N GLU A 1 -3.30 -1.81 -10.30
CA GLU A 1 -3.08 -2.77 -11.41
C GLU A 1 -2.64 -4.17 -10.96
N LEU A 2 -1.39 -4.40 -10.51
CA LEU A 2 -0.90 -5.76 -10.20
C LEU A 2 -1.71 -6.47 -9.10
N ARG A 3 -2.07 -5.77 -8.02
CA ARG A 3 -2.95 -6.32 -6.98
C ARG A 3 -4.25 -6.85 -7.58
N ASP A 4 -4.88 -6.06 -8.43
CA ASP A 4 -6.20 -6.36 -8.99
C ASP A 4 -6.12 -7.59 -9.90
N LEU A 5 -5.03 -7.73 -10.67
CA LEU A 5 -4.75 -8.93 -11.47
C LEU A 5 -4.56 -10.19 -10.61
N VAL A 6 -3.89 -10.08 -9.47
CA VAL A 6 -3.68 -11.23 -8.56
C VAL A 6 -4.98 -11.57 -7.84
N GLN A 7 -5.70 -10.56 -7.36
CA GLN A 7 -7.00 -10.72 -6.70
C GLN A 7 -8.02 -11.40 -7.63
N ALA A 8 -8.04 -11.06 -8.91
CA ALA A 8 -8.90 -11.68 -9.92
C ALA A 8 -8.65 -13.19 -10.10
N LYS A 9 -7.49 -13.72 -9.67
CA LYS A 9 -7.21 -15.17 -9.70
C LYS A 9 -7.90 -15.94 -8.57
N GLY A 10 -8.45 -15.26 -7.56
CA GLY A 10 -9.29 -15.89 -6.54
C GLY A 10 -8.57 -16.90 -5.64
N TYR A 11 -7.27 -16.73 -5.39
CA TYR A 11 -6.52 -17.63 -4.53
C TYR A 11 -6.98 -17.51 -3.07
N ALA A 12 -7.47 -18.61 -2.48
CA ALA A 12 -7.96 -18.62 -1.10
C ALA A 12 -6.88 -18.21 -0.06
N HIS A 13 -5.62 -18.51 -0.32
CA HIS A 13 -4.49 -18.17 0.56
C HIS A 13 -3.85 -16.80 0.23
N ALA A 14 -4.32 -16.12 -0.81
CA ALA A 14 -3.80 -14.83 -1.26
C ALA A 14 -4.95 -13.97 -1.83
N PRO A 15 -5.89 -13.49 -0.98
CA PRO A 15 -7.06 -12.73 -1.42
C PRO A 15 -6.71 -11.33 -1.96
N CYS A 16 -5.52 -10.81 -1.64
CA CYS A 16 -5.00 -9.52 -2.13
C CYS A 16 -6.00 -8.35 -2.02
N SER A 17 -6.75 -8.27 -0.91
CA SER A 17 -7.71 -7.18 -0.65
C SER A 17 -7.03 -5.85 -0.32
N GLU A 18 -5.83 -5.91 0.24
CA GLU A 18 -5.08 -4.74 0.69
C GLU A 18 -3.92 -4.39 -0.25
N LEU A 19 -3.54 -3.11 -0.27
CA LEU A 19 -2.38 -2.60 -0.98
C LEU A 19 -1.51 -1.79 -0.02
N SER A 20 -0.42 -2.40 0.46
CA SER A 20 0.59 -1.72 1.27
C SER A 20 1.66 -1.09 0.38
N MET A 21 1.53 0.20 0.11
CA MET A 21 2.49 0.96 -0.69
C MET A 21 2.56 2.41 -0.23
N GLY A 22 3.64 3.10 -0.59
CA GLY A 22 3.92 4.43 -0.05
C GLY A 22 4.61 4.41 1.31
N MET A 23 5.55 5.32 1.45
CA MET A 23 6.34 5.62 2.63
C MET A 23 6.23 7.11 2.96
N SER A 24 6.97 7.58 3.97
CA SER A 24 6.95 8.97 4.44
C SER A 24 7.04 10.05 3.35
N GLN A 25 7.68 9.78 2.21
CA GLN A 25 7.96 10.77 1.16
C GLN A 25 6.98 10.73 -0.03
N ASP A 26 6.25 9.63 -0.23
CA ASP A 26 5.44 9.37 -1.43
C ASP A 26 4.03 8.85 -1.11
N PHE A 27 3.60 8.91 0.17
CA PHE A 27 2.29 8.41 0.59
C PHE A 27 1.10 9.10 -0.10
N GLN A 28 1.25 10.35 -0.55
CA GLN A 28 0.18 11.06 -1.29
C GLN A 28 -0.09 10.39 -2.64
N ILE A 29 0.97 10.17 -3.43
CA ILE A 29 0.89 9.46 -4.71
C ILE A 29 0.38 8.03 -4.47
N ALA A 30 0.84 7.37 -3.40
CA ALA A 30 0.37 6.04 -3.07
C ALA A 30 -1.15 5.99 -2.82
N ILE A 31 -1.72 6.98 -2.13
CA ILE A 31 -3.18 7.09 -1.91
C ILE A 31 -3.90 7.30 -3.25
N GLU A 32 -3.41 8.18 -4.11
CA GLU A 32 -3.98 8.44 -5.44
C GLU A 32 -4.01 7.18 -6.31
N GLU A 33 -2.98 6.33 -6.20
CA GLU A 33 -2.84 5.06 -6.90
C GLU A 33 -3.53 3.86 -6.19
N GLY A 34 -4.30 4.12 -5.12
CA GLY A 34 -5.18 3.14 -4.49
C GLY A 34 -4.58 2.31 -3.35
N ALA A 35 -3.55 2.83 -2.66
CA ALA A 35 -3.04 2.26 -1.43
C ALA A 35 -4.12 2.21 -0.34
N THR A 36 -4.21 1.09 0.37
CA THR A 36 -5.06 0.95 1.57
C THR A 36 -4.24 1.01 2.86
N PHE A 37 -2.94 0.74 2.77
CA PHE A 37 -1.97 0.92 3.85
C PHE A 37 -0.77 1.72 3.34
N ILE A 38 -0.36 2.73 4.12
CA ILE A 38 0.87 3.50 3.92
C ILE A 38 1.81 3.30 5.10
N ARG A 39 3.13 3.48 4.89
CA ARG A 39 4.15 3.27 5.92
C ARG A 39 4.81 4.58 6.33
N VAL A 40 4.44 5.14 7.47
CA VAL A 40 4.97 6.44 7.91
C VAL A 40 5.91 6.27 9.11
N GLY A 41 7.18 6.65 8.91
CA GLY A 41 8.23 6.61 9.94
C GLY A 41 8.75 8.01 10.24
N THR A 42 9.79 8.43 9.53
CA THR A 42 10.46 9.73 9.70
C THR A 42 9.50 10.93 9.69
N ALA A 43 8.46 10.94 8.86
CA ALA A 43 7.49 12.04 8.84
C ALA A 43 6.60 12.09 10.11
N LEU A 44 6.42 10.97 10.81
CA LEU A 44 5.63 10.87 12.02
C LEU A 44 6.47 11.10 13.28
N PHE A 45 7.64 10.45 13.35
CA PHE A 45 8.46 10.47 14.56
C PHE A 45 9.54 11.56 14.57
N LYS A 46 9.94 12.08 13.40
CA LYS A 46 11.16 12.91 13.19
C LYS A 46 12.41 12.19 13.73
N ASP A 47 13.58 12.47 13.17
CA ASP A 47 14.81 11.90 13.70
C ASP A 47 15.02 12.45 15.13
N GLU A 48 15.11 11.55 16.12
CA GLU A 48 15.58 11.89 17.48
C GLU A 48 17.03 12.39 17.45
#